data_AF-A0A1E3RNR7-F1
#
_entry.id   AF-A0A1E3RNR7-F1
#
_cell.length_a   1.000
_cell.length_b   1.000
_cell.length_c   1.000
_cell.angle_alpha   90.00
_cell.angle_beta   90.00
_cell.angle_gamma   90.00
#
_symmetry.space_group_name_H-M   'P 1'
#
loop_
_entity.id
_entity.type
_entity.pdbx_description
1 polymer ?
#
loop_
_entity_poly.entity_id
_entity_poly.type
_entity_poly.pdbx_seq_one_letter_code
_entity_poly.pdbx_strand_id
1 'polypeptide(L)'
;MNHTTGAALPGVGAHLAGRLFAGRLDHQLAVGVIPGSGTALAVHAERLRSDRERHAIARTLRRALDEARARHAPGLSAIGAHRHNVSASADTIHAVALRLHAPRPVRAMGMARLRRILSDPQGPMYHGGTGDLDGRLNAALAAL
;
A
#
# COMPACT_ATOMS: atom_id res chain seq x y z
N MET A 1 -11.53 -7.87 43.94
CA MET A 1 -11.54 -6.58 43.21
C MET A 1 -10.21 -6.42 42.51
N ASN A 2 -10.04 -7.01 41.32
CA ASN A 2 -8.85 -6.78 40.49
C ASN A 2 -9.36 -6.52 39.06
N HIS A 3 -9.47 -5.24 38.70
CA HIS A 3 -9.81 -4.79 37.35
C HIS A 3 -8.54 -4.65 36.50
N THR A 4 -8.59 -5.23 35.30
CA THR A 4 -8.03 -4.75 33.99
C THR A 4 -6.62 -4.17 33.96
N THR A 5 -5.75 -4.62 33.04
CA THR A 5 -5.79 -4.10 31.66
C THR A 5 -5.16 -5.10 30.70
N GLY A 6 -5.99 -5.77 29.90
CA GLY A 6 -5.55 -6.38 28.65
C GLY A 6 -5.21 -5.24 27.70
N ALA A 7 -3.93 -5.14 27.31
CA ALA A 7 -3.52 -4.23 26.25
C ALA A 7 -4.21 -4.68 24.95
N ALA A 8 -5.28 -3.97 24.57
CA ALA A 8 -5.95 -4.13 23.30
C ALA A 8 -4.93 -3.86 22.18
N LEU A 9 -4.66 -4.86 21.35
CA LEU A 9 -3.86 -4.69 20.14
C LEU A 9 -4.49 -3.59 19.28
N PRO A 10 -3.76 -2.56 18.84
CA PRO A 10 -4.31 -1.52 17.99
C PRO A 10 -4.88 -2.16 16.71
N GLY A 11 -6.17 -1.96 16.48
CA GLY A 11 -6.89 -2.53 15.33
C GLY A 11 -6.29 -2.05 13.99
N VAL A 12 -6.32 -2.92 12.97
CA VAL A 12 -5.71 -2.73 11.64
C VAL A 12 -6.14 -1.42 10.93
N GLY A 13 -7.31 -0.86 11.31
CA GLY A 13 -7.80 0.46 10.93
C GLY A 13 -7.07 1.67 11.53
N ALA A 14 -6.15 1.49 12.48
CA ALA A 14 -5.23 2.53 12.92
C ALA A 14 -4.07 2.73 11.92
N HIS A 15 -3.78 1.76 11.04
CA HIS A 15 -2.82 1.91 9.94
C HIS A 15 -3.43 2.62 8.70
N LEU A 16 -4.77 2.63 8.60
CA LEU A 16 -5.49 3.61 7.79
C LEU A 16 -5.12 5.06 8.18
N ALA A 17 -4.65 5.34 9.40
CA ALA A 17 -4.24 6.69 9.86
C ALA A 17 -3.05 7.32 9.10
N GLY A 18 -2.33 6.57 8.27
CA GLY A 18 -1.37 7.15 7.31
C GLY A 18 -1.98 7.68 6.01
N ARG A 19 -3.26 7.39 5.70
CA ARG A 19 -3.88 7.62 4.37
C ARG A 19 -4.04 9.09 3.93
N LEU A 20 -3.97 10.12 4.79
CA LEU A 20 -4.59 11.42 4.46
C LEU A 20 -3.66 12.64 4.26
N PHE A 21 -2.40 12.66 4.71
CA PHE A 21 -1.61 13.92 4.71
C PHE A 21 -0.92 14.31 3.38
N ALA A 22 -1.00 13.50 2.31
CA ALA A 22 -0.27 13.78 1.06
C ALA A 22 -1.00 13.39 -0.24
N GLY A 23 -2.33 13.19 -0.24
CA GLY A 23 -3.06 12.72 -1.44
C GLY A 23 -2.80 13.55 -2.70
N ARG A 24 -2.63 14.87 -2.56
CA ARG A 24 -2.25 15.77 -3.65
C ARG A 24 -0.81 15.56 -4.13
N LEU A 25 0.16 15.43 -3.22
CA LEU A 25 1.58 15.21 -3.58
C LEU A 25 1.78 13.81 -4.16
N ASP A 26 1.09 12.80 -3.63
CA ASP A 26 1.04 11.47 -4.20
C ASP A 26 0.40 11.48 -5.59
N HIS A 27 -0.67 12.25 -5.78
CA HIS A 27 -1.26 12.42 -7.11
C HIS A 27 -0.26 13.06 -8.09
N GLN A 28 0.37 14.18 -7.70
CA GLN A 28 1.39 14.87 -8.52
C GLN A 28 2.54 13.93 -8.90
N LEU A 29 3.10 13.18 -7.95
CA LEU A 29 4.16 12.22 -8.24
C LEU A 29 3.67 11.05 -9.10
N ALA A 30 2.45 10.55 -8.88
CA ALA A 30 1.90 9.43 -9.63
C ALA A 30 1.64 9.75 -11.10
N VAL A 31 1.31 11.01 -11.42
CA VAL A 31 1.17 11.51 -12.80
C VAL A 31 2.50 12.01 -13.40
N GLY A 32 3.59 11.97 -12.64
CA GLY A 32 4.94 12.25 -13.15
C GLY A 32 5.45 13.68 -12.99
N VAL A 33 4.83 14.49 -12.11
CA VAL A 33 5.35 15.84 -11.80
C VAL A 33 6.76 15.73 -11.23
N ILE A 34 7.69 16.46 -11.83
CA ILE A 34 9.09 16.53 -11.41
C ILE A 34 9.20 17.50 -10.23
N PRO A 35 9.68 17.07 -9.05
CA PRO A 35 9.84 17.97 -7.92
C PRO A 35 10.97 18.97 -8.13
N GLY A 36 10.68 20.26 -8.00
CA GLY A 36 11.73 21.28 -7.92
C GLY A 36 12.49 21.18 -6.60
N SER A 37 13.80 21.43 -6.61
CA SER A 37 14.64 21.47 -5.41
C SER A 37 14.07 22.43 -4.36
N GLY A 38 14.08 22.03 -3.09
CA GLY A 38 13.56 22.84 -1.97
C GLY A 38 12.03 22.86 -1.83
N THR A 39 11.28 22.21 -2.74
CA THR A 39 9.81 22.14 -2.64
C THR A 39 9.33 21.07 -1.66
N ALA A 40 8.12 21.25 -1.13
CA ALA A 40 7.43 20.22 -0.34
C ALA A 40 7.28 18.89 -1.12
N LEU A 41 7.11 18.96 -2.44
CA LEU A 41 7.04 17.79 -3.31
C LEU A 41 8.38 17.02 -3.34
N ALA A 42 9.52 17.72 -3.29
CA ALA A 42 10.84 17.09 -3.25
C ALA A 42 11.09 16.38 -1.92
N VAL A 43 10.76 17.03 -0.80
CA VAL A 43 10.83 16.40 0.54
C VAL A 43 9.93 15.17 0.61
N HIS A 44 8.73 15.26 0.08
CA HIS A 44 7.80 14.13 0.02
C HIS A 44 8.33 13.00 -0.88
N ALA A 45 8.93 13.32 -2.03
CA ALA A 45 9.55 12.33 -2.92
C ALA A 45 10.71 11.58 -2.26
N GLU A 46 11.56 12.26 -1.46
CA GLU A 46 12.62 11.61 -0.67
C GLU A 46 12.02 10.66 0.38
N ARG A 47 11.01 11.12 1.14
CA ARG A 47 10.32 10.29 2.13
C ARG A 47 9.74 9.03 1.49
N LEU A 48 9.11 9.14 0.32
CA LEU A 48 8.57 7.99 -0.39
C LEU A 48 9.63 6.96 -0.80
N ARG A 49 10.86 7.40 -1.04
CA ARG A 49 11.98 6.51 -1.41
C ARG A 49 12.67 5.88 -0.20
N SER A 50 12.37 6.33 1.02
CA SER A 50 12.96 5.78 2.24
C SER A 50 12.69 4.28 2.39
N ASP A 51 13.66 3.54 2.91
CA ASP A 51 13.52 2.10 3.16
C ASP A 51 12.36 1.78 4.09
N ARG A 52 12.08 2.67 5.05
CA ARG A 52 10.93 2.55 5.94
C ARG A 52 9.61 2.50 5.15
N GLU A 53 9.41 3.40 4.20
CA GLU A 53 8.19 3.47 3.40
C GLU A 53 8.11 2.28 2.43
N ARG A 54 9.22 1.95 1.76
CA ARG A 54 9.33 0.77 0.88
C ARG A 54 8.93 -0.52 1.59
N HIS A 55 9.50 -0.76 2.77
CA HIS A 55 9.18 -1.93 3.57
C HIS A 55 7.75 -1.89 4.14
N ALA A 56 7.21 -0.72 4.45
CA ALA A 56 5.82 -0.61 4.89
C ALA A 56 4.85 -1.04 3.78
N ILE A 57 5.04 -0.56 2.55
CA ILE A 57 4.23 -0.95 1.39
C ILE A 57 4.35 -2.46 1.12
N ALA A 58 5.58 -2.99 1.08
CA ALA A 58 5.80 -4.42 0.86
C ALA A 58 5.11 -5.30 1.91
N ARG A 59 5.17 -4.92 3.19
CA ARG A 59 4.49 -5.63 4.27
C ARG A 59 2.97 -5.59 4.12
N THR A 60 2.39 -4.44 3.76
CA THR A 60 0.94 -4.31 3.56
C THR A 60 0.45 -5.19 2.41
N LEU A 61 1.17 -5.21 1.30
CA LEU A 61 0.82 -6.07 0.15
C LEU A 61 0.89 -7.57 0.50
N ARG A 62 1.93 -7.99 1.23
CA ARG A 62 2.07 -9.38 1.70
C ARG A 62 0.95 -9.78 2.66
N ARG A 63 0.60 -8.91 3.61
CA ARG A 63 -0.52 -9.14 4.53
C ARG A 63 -1.85 -9.32 3.78
N ALA A 64 -2.13 -8.48 2.79
CA ALA A 64 -3.34 -8.61 1.98
C ALA A 64 -3.40 -9.96 1.23
N LEU A 65 -2.25 -10.45 0.74
CA LEU A 65 -2.15 -11.76 0.09
C LEU A 65 -2.35 -12.91 1.10
N ASP A 66 -1.76 -12.79 2.29
CA ASP A 66 -1.93 -13.78 3.36
C ASP A 66 -3.39 -13.83 3.84
N GLU A 67 -4.04 -12.68 3.99
CA GLU A 67 -5.48 -12.55 4.30
C GLU A 67 -6.36 -13.16 3.20
N ALA A 68 -6.05 -12.94 1.92
CA ALA A 68 -6.79 -13.55 0.80
C ALA A 68 -6.64 -15.08 0.75
N ARG A 69 -5.52 -15.63 1.23
CA ARG A 69 -5.27 -17.08 1.29
C ARG A 69 -5.93 -17.74 2.49
N ALA A 70 -6.08 -17.04 3.62
CA ALA A 70 -6.71 -17.57 4.82
C ALA A 70 -8.19 -17.89 4.55
N ARG A 71 -8.56 -19.18 4.62
CA ARG A 71 -9.93 -19.64 4.32
C ARG A 71 -10.98 -19.19 5.35
N HIS A 72 -10.58 -18.85 6.56
CA HIS A 72 -11.45 -18.44 7.67
C HIS A 72 -10.68 -17.48 8.60
N ALA A 73 -10.63 -16.19 8.30
CA ALA A 73 -10.25 -15.20 9.30
C ALA A 73 -11.53 -14.68 9.97
N PRO A 74 -11.87 -15.11 11.20
CA PRO A 74 -12.97 -14.51 11.94
C PRO A 74 -12.46 -13.19 12.54
N GLY A 75 -13.05 -12.08 12.10
CA GLY A 75 -13.00 -10.82 12.85
C GLY A 75 -12.55 -9.58 12.08
N LEU A 76 -13.52 -8.68 11.88
CA LEU A 76 -13.40 -7.23 12.00
C LEU A 76 -12.42 -6.50 11.05
N SER A 77 -12.67 -6.56 9.74
CA SER A 77 -12.34 -5.43 8.86
C SER A 77 -13.54 -5.12 7.98
N ALA A 78 -14.09 -3.91 8.09
CA ALA A 78 -15.32 -3.51 7.40
C ALA A 78 -15.19 -3.55 5.85
N ILE A 79 -13.96 -3.63 5.32
CA ILE A 79 -13.69 -3.86 3.91
C ILE A 79 -12.47 -4.79 3.80
N GLY A 80 -12.69 -6.10 3.85
CA GLY A 80 -11.62 -7.10 3.67
C GLY A 80 -10.96 -7.02 2.29
N ALA A 81 -9.80 -7.63 2.11
CA ALA A 81 -9.16 -7.72 0.80
C ALA A 81 -10.05 -8.45 -0.21
N HIS A 82 -10.10 -8.00 -1.47
CA HIS A 82 -10.84 -8.66 -2.54
C HIS A 82 -10.14 -9.96 -2.92
N ARG A 83 -10.51 -11.05 -2.23
CA ARG A 83 -9.83 -12.35 -2.30
C ARG A 83 -9.46 -12.81 -3.70
N HIS A 84 -10.40 -12.77 -4.64
CA HIS A 84 -10.15 -13.22 -6.02
C HIS A 84 -9.09 -12.37 -6.72
N ASN A 85 -9.32 -11.05 -6.85
CA ASN A 85 -8.36 -10.12 -7.46
C ASN A 85 -6.96 -10.18 -6.83
N VAL A 86 -6.88 -10.21 -5.50
CA VAL A 86 -5.60 -10.29 -4.78
C VAL A 86 -4.90 -11.61 -5.02
N SER A 87 -5.63 -12.73 -5.04
CA SER A 87 -5.05 -14.05 -5.35
C SER A 87 -4.62 -14.15 -6.82
N ALA A 88 -5.38 -13.57 -7.74
CA ALA A 88 -5.05 -13.52 -9.16
C ALA A 88 -3.82 -12.65 -9.44
N SER A 89 -3.59 -11.61 -8.64
CA SER A 89 -2.43 -10.70 -8.77
C SER A 89 -1.24 -11.14 -7.90
N ALA A 90 -1.23 -12.37 -7.39
CA ALA A 90 -0.26 -12.82 -6.37
C ALA A 90 1.21 -12.70 -6.84
N ASP A 91 1.48 -13.06 -8.10
CA ASP A 91 2.82 -13.02 -8.68
C ASP A 91 3.32 -11.57 -8.80
N THR A 92 2.47 -10.66 -9.26
CA THR A 92 2.80 -9.23 -9.35
C THR A 92 2.99 -8.62 -7.97
N ILE A 93 2.17 -9.00 -6.98
CA ILE A 93 2.36 -8.61 -5.57
C ILE A 93 3.74 -9.06 -5.06
N HIS A 94 4.13 -10.30 -5.36
CA HIS A 94 5.43 -10.83 -4.97
C HIS A 94 6.58 -10.07 -5.65
N ALA A 95 6.47 -9.81 -6.95
CA ALA A 95 7.46 -9.05 -7.72
C ALA A 95 7.65 -7.62 -7.19
N VAL A 96 6.55 -6.93 -6.85
CA VAL A 96 6.60 -5.60 -6.21
C VAL A 96 7.29 -5.70 -4.84
N ALA A 97 6.89 -6.65 -3.99
CA ALA A 97 7.50 -6.80 -2.67
C ALA A 97 9.01 -7.07 -2.76
N LEU A 98 9.44 -7.92 -3.69
CA LEU A 98 10.85 -8.21 -3.95
C LEU A 98 11.61 -6.95 -4.39
N ARG A 99 11.05 -6.19 -5.35
CA ARG A 99 11.64 -4.94 -5.84
C ARG A 99 11.78 -3.88 -4.73
N LEU A 100 10.82 -3.82 -3.81
CA LEU A 100 10.83 -2.90 -2.67
C LEU A 100 11.80 -3.31 -1.55
N HIS A 101 12.24 -4.57 -1.51
CA HIS A 101 13.27 -5.02 -0.57
C HIS A 101 14.69 -5.00 -1.15
N ALA A 102 14.86 -5.10 -2.47
CA ALA A 102 16.17 -5.05 -3.11
C ALA A 102 16.90 -3.72 -2.80
N PRO A 103 18.23 -3.67 -2.62
CA PRO A 103 18.97 -2.44 -2.32
C PRO A 103 19.04 -1.43 -3.49
N ARG A 104 18.22 -1.62 -4.54
CA ARG A 104 18.18 -0.78 -5.73
C ARG A 104 17.31 0.46 -5.47
N PRO A 105 17.76 1.68 -5.84
CA PRO A 105 16.94 2.89 -5.77
C PRO A 105 15.59 2.69 -6.44
N VAL A 106 14.53 3.24 -5.86
CA VAL A 106 13.17 3.25 -6.44
C VAL A 106 12.79 4.68 -6.80
N ARG A 107 11.96 4.85 -7.82
CA ARG A 107 11.42 6.16 -8.19
C ARG A 107 10.19 6.50 -7.33
N ALA A 108 10.05 7.78 -6.98
CA ALA A 108 8.92 8.28 -6.21
C ALA A 108 7.57 8.09 -6.93
N MET A 109 7.57 8.08 -8.27
CA MET A 109 6.36 7.85 -9.08
C MET A 109 5.75 6.47 -8.83
N GLY A 110 6.55 5.39 -8.89
CA GLY A 110 6.08 4.04 -8.60
C GLY A 110 5.58 3.91 -7.16
N MET A 111 6.33 4.46 -6.20
CA MET A 111 5.92 4.50 -4.78
C MET A 111 4.58 5.22 -4.58
N ALA A 112 4.36 6.36 -5.23
CA ALA A 112 3.12 7.10 -5.15
C ALA A 112 1.94 6.35 -5.79
N ARG A 113 2.15 5.66 -6.91
CA ARG A 113 1.13 4.78 -7.53
C ARG A 113 0.74 3.63 -6.61
N LEU A 114 1.71 2.97 -5.98
CA LEU A 114 1.43 1.91 -4.99
C LEU A 114 0.63 2.45 -3.80
N ARG A 115 1.02 3.61 -3.24
CA ARG A 115 0.26 4.24 -2.16
C ARG A 115 -1.17 4.57 -2.57
N ARG A 116 -1.42 4.99 -3.81
CA ARG A 116 -2.79 5.22 -4.32
C ARG A 116 -3.61 3.94 -4.39
N ILE A 117 -3.05 2.83 -4.88
CA ILE A 117 -3.72 1.52 -4.90
C ILE A 117 -4.12 1.12 -3.47
N LEU A 118 -3.17 1.22 -2.53
CA LEU A 118 -3.41 0.91 -1.12
C LEU A 118 -4.39 1.89 -0.46
N SER A 119 -4.49 3.12 -0.95
CA SER A 119 -5.28 4.19 -0.32
C SER A 119 -6.69 4.35 -0.91
N ASP A 120 -7.02 3.66 -1.99
CA ASP A 120 -8.34 3.67 -2.64
C ASP A 120 -9.24 2.58 -2.06
N PRO A 121 -10.17 2.89 -1.13
CA PRO A 121 -11.02 1.88 -0.49
C PRO A 121 -12.06 1.29 -1.45
N GLN A 122 -12.33 1.96 -2.57
CA GLN A 122 -13.22 1.49 -3.64
C GLN A 122 -12.44 0.81 -4.77
N GLY A 123 -11.11 0.70 -4.62
CA GLY A 123 -10.22 0.13 -5.60
C GLY A 123 -10.23 -1.40 -5.61
N PRO A 124 -9.68 -2.02 -6.67
CA PRO A 124 -9.80 -3.47 -6.93
C PRO A 124 -9.06 -4.36 -5.93
N MET A 125 -8.34 -3.77 -4.97
CA MET A 125 -7.70 -4.47 -3.85
C MET A 125 -8.68 -4.83 -2.73
N TYR A 126 -9.78 -4.08 -2.59
CA TYR A 126 -10.70 -4.17 -1.46
C TYR A 126 -12.05 -4.72 -1.87
N HIS A 127 -12.72 -5.42 -0.96
CA HIS A 127 -14.02 -6.04 -1.19
C HIS A 127 -15.08 -5.01 -1.62
N GLY A 128 -15.86 -5.32 -2.66
CA GLY A 128 -16.82 -4.38 -3.27
C GLY A 128 -16.19 -3.39 -4.26
N GLY A 129 -14.86 -3.29 -4.31
CA GLY A 129 -14.15 -2.51 -5.33
C GLY A 129 -14.09 -3.23 -6.68
N THR A 130 -14.00 -2.45 -7.75
CA THR A 130 -13.94 -2.96 -9.14
C THR A 130 -12.68 -2.50 -9.86
N GLY A 131 -12.34 -3.20 -10.94
CA GLY A 131 -11.23 -2.86 -11.84
C GLY A 131 -10.07 -3.85 -11.82
N ASP A 132 -9.03 -3.51 -12.56
CA ASP A 132 -7.84 -4.34 -12.76
C ASP A 132 -6.76 -4.02 -11.70
N LEU A 133 -6.61 -4.91 -10.72
CA LEU A 133 -5.55 -4.79 -9.71
C LEU A 133 -4.18 -5.12 -10.32
N ASP A 134 -4.11 -6.15 -11.16
CA ASP A 134 -2.85 -6.66 -11.68
C ASP A 134 -2.19 -5.65 -12.62
N GLY A 135 -2.96 -5.09 -13.57
CA GLY A 135 -2.47 -4.03 -14.45
C GLY A 135 -2.06 -2.77 -13.69
N ARG A 136 -2.78 -2.38 -12.62
CA ARG A 136 -2.38 -1.24 -11.77
C ARG A 136 -1.06 -1.53 -11.04
N LEU A 137 -0.87 -2.74 -10.52
CA LEU A 137 0.37 -3.13 -9.86
C LEU A 137 1.53 -3.23 -10.84
N ASN A 138 1.33 -3.79 -12.04
CA ASN A 138 2.33 -3.85 -13.10
C ASN A 138 2.75 -2.44 -13.58
N ALA A 139 1.78 -1.53 -13.76
CA ALA A 139 2.07 -0.13 -14.10
C ALA A 139 2.80 0.62 -12.99
N ALA A 140 2.60 0.25 -11.72
CA ALA A 140 3.35 0.78 -10.60
C ALA A 140 4.76 0.18 -10.54
N LEU A 141 4.90 -1.12 -10.78
CA LEU A 141 6.18 -1.85 -10.81
C LEU A 141 7.10 -1.31 -11.91
N ALA A 142 6.59 -1.09 -13.12
CA ALA A 142 7.33 -0.49 -14.22
C ALA A 142 7.81 0.95 -13.91
N ALA A 143 7.16 1.60 -12.95
CA ALA A 143 7.47 2.96 -12.50
C ALA A 143 8.41 3.01 -11.27
N LEU A 144 8.89 1.87 -10.74
CA LEU A 144 9.82 1.77 -9.59
C LEU A 144 11.28 1.80 -10.01
#